data_AF-A0A2M8Q9I0-F1
#
_entry.id   AF-A0A2M8Q9I0-F1
#
_cell.length_a   1.000
_cell.length_b   1.000
_cell.length_c   1.000
_cell.angle_alpha   90.00
_cell.angle_beta   90.00
_cell.angle_gamma   90.00
#
_symmetry.space_group_name_H-M   'P 1'
#
loop_
_entity.id
_entity.type
_entity.pdbx_description
1 polymer ?
#
loop_
_entity_poly.entity_id
_entity_poly.type
_entity_poly.pdbx_seq_one_letter_code
_entity_poly.pdbx_strand_id
1 'polypeptide(L)'
;MSDPRGRSAVAAARAAQRPTLEDQLATAQRQRLDAQAEANALEAALAEIGDLDAALRANAEALSQHQAAYEAVLLHRQAAERLAQRIQELQETETALAKAEAELIACRKALQEACAEFDQSRYEEVVLVDRGLREELGKLIATIDLLRTAQANDEARLTVLRQAQAEHRALETRRNRLLREKEALENIRAAIKQAGPFVTEAIVRQVSEAAATIFGELMEDHSRVLTWGTDYGVRLMTNGMERNFRQLSGGEQMSAALAVRLALVREMSNLNIAFFDEPTANLDSARREALAQQIMTVRGFNQLFVISHDDTFEQATQNLIRVKRHGDTTFVEDAHA
;
A
#
# COMPACT_ATOMS: atom_id res chain seq x y z
N MET A 1 -66.54 185.42 40.67
CA MET A 1 -66.73 186.30 39.49
C MET A 1 -66.73 185.43 38.24
N SER A 2 -67.56 185.82 37.27
CA SER A 2 -67.96 185.10 36.06
C SER A 2 -66.79 184.75 35.13
N ASP A 3 -66.71 183.51 34.62
CA ASP A 3 -66.09 183.27 33.30
C ASP A 3 -66.85 182.16 32.50
N PRO A 4 -67.53 182.52 31.39
CA PRO A 4 -68.33 181.63 30.54
C PRO A 4 -67.57 180.68 29.62
N ARG A 5 -66.22 180.63 29.61
CA ARG A 5 -65.47 179.82 28.61
C ARG A 5 -64.93 178.47 29.11
N GLY A 6 -64.80 178.25 30.42
CA GLY A 6 -64.24 177.01 30.98
C GLY A 6 -65.22 175.82 31.07
N ARG A 7 -66.51 176.08 31.33
CA ARG A 7 -67.54 175.01 31.41
C ARG A 7 -67.90 174.43 30.03
N SER A 8 -67.60 175.15 28.94
CA SER A 8 -67.77 174.67 27.56
C SER A 8 -66.70 173.66 27.13
N ALA A 9 -65.50 173.66 27.73
CA ALA A 9 -64.41 172.74 27.34
C ALA A 9 -64.59 171.33 27.93
N VAL A 10 -65.16 171.22 29.13
CA VAL A 10 -65.47 169.93 29.77
C VAL A 10 -66.68 169.26 29.09
N ALA A 11 -67.58 170.04 28.47
CA ALA A 11 -68.67 169.55 27.63
C ALA A 11 -68.20 168.98 26.27
N ALA A 12 -67.03 169.38 25.75
CA ALA A 12 -66.53 168.84 24.48
C ALA A 12 -65.72 167.54 24.66
N ALA A 13 -64.85 167.47 25.68
CA ALA A 13 -63.99 166.30 25.89
C ALA A 13 -64.73 165.05 26.39
N ARG A 14 -65.76 165.21 27.24
CA ARG A 14 -66.60 164.07 27.71
C ARG A 14 -67.61 163.60 26.67
N ALA A 15 -68.03 164.45 25.73
CA ALA A 15 -68.90 164.05 24.63
C ALA A 15 -68.14 163.32 23.51
N ALA A 16 -66.86 163.66 23.29
CA ALA A 16 -66.03 163.03 22.26
C ALA A 16 -65.57 161.58 22.60
N GLN A 17 -65.56 161.18 23.88
CA GLN A 17 -65.11 159.84 24.32
C GLN A 17 -66.25 158.83 24.55
N ARG A 18 -67.52 159.25 24.49
CA ARG A 18 -68.67 158.37 24.73
C ARG A 18 -68.86 157.26 23.69
N PRO A 19 -68.77 157.52 22.36
CA PRO A 19 -68.95 156.44 21.37
C PRO A 19 -67.83 155.39 21.44
N THR A 20 -66.61 155.79 21.81
CA THR A 20 -65.46 154.87 21.97
C THR A 20 -65.61 153.95 23.18
N LEU A 21 -66.19 154.43 24.27
CA LEU A 21 -66.46 153.61 25.46
C LEU A 21 -67.64 152.64 25.25
N GLU A 22 -68.65 153.02 24.47
CA GLU A 22 -69.77 152.15 24.11
C GLU A 22 -69.30 150.99 23.19
N ASP A 23 -68.39 151.24 22.25
CA ASP A 23 -67.77 150.18 21.41
C ASP A 23 -66.86 149.24 22.23
N GLN A 24 -66.08 149.78 23.18
CA GLN A 24 -65.25 148.97 24.07
C GLN A 24 -66.08 148.04 24.97
N LEU A 25 -67.22 148.53 25.48
CA LEU A 25 -68.14 147.72 26.28
C LEU A 25 -68.75 146.57 25.45
N ALA A 26 -69.18 146.86 24.22
CA ALA A 26 -69.72 145.85 23.31
C ALA A 26 -68.67 144.78 22.95
N THR A 27 -67.42 145.19 22.73
CA THR A 27 -66.31 144.28 22.42
C THR A 27 -65.97 143.37 23.60
N ALA A 28 -65.89 143.93 24.82
CA ALA A 28 -65.63 143.17 26.04
C ALA A 28 -66.77 142.18 26.37
N GLN A 29 -68.03 142.56 26.12
CA GLN A 29 -69.18 141.65 26.29
C GLN A 29 -69.13 140.47 25.31
N ARG A 30 -68.69 140.70 24.06
CA ARG A 30 -68.53 139.63 23.06
C ARG A 30 -67.43 138.65 23.46
N GLN A 31 -66.27 139.14 23.89
CA GLN A 31 -65.18 138.29 24.38
C GLN A 31 -65.57 137.44 25.59
N ARG A 32 -66.39 137.98 26.51
CA ARG A 32 -66.88 137.21 27.66
C ARG A 32 -67.79 136.06 27.23
N LEU A 33 -68.63 136.26 26.22
CA LEU A 33 -69.52 135.23 25.71
C LEU A 33 -68.74 134.13 24.96
N ASP A 34 -67.74 134.51 24.16
CA ASP A 34 -66.90 133.56 23.43
C ASP A 34 -66.06 132.69 24.41
N ALA A 35 -65.45 133.29 25.42
CA ALA A 35 -64.70 132.55 26.46
C ALA A 35 -65.60 131.61 27.27
N GLN A 36 -66.85 132.00 27.53
CA GLN A 36 -67.83 131.13 28.20
C GLN A 36 -68.23 129.94 27.32
N ALA A 37 -68.34 130.14 26.00
CA ALA A 37 -68.61 129.06 25.06
C ALA A 37 -67.44 128.05 24.98
N GLU A 38 -66.19 128.53 24.98
CA GLU A 38 -65.00 127.66 25.01
C GLU A 38 -64.89 126.85 26.30
N ALA A 39 -65.15 127.45 27.45
CA ALA A 39 -65.14 126.74 28.73
C ALA A 39 -66.17 125.60 28.77
N ASN A 40 -67.39 125.88 28.29
CA ASN A 40 -68.46 124.87 28.22
C ASN A 40 -68.11 123.74 27.23
N ALA A 41 -67.42 124.04 26.12
CA ALA A 41 -66.97 123.03 25.16
C ALA A 41 -65.88 122.12 25.74
N LEU A 42 -64.95 122.67 26.52
CA LEU A 42 -63.92 121.90 27.22
C LEU A 42 -64.49 121.01 28.33
N GLU A 43 -65.48 121.51 29.09
CA GLU A 43 -66.20 120.68 30.07
C GLU A 43 -66.96 119.51 29.42
N ALA A 44 -67.56 119.73 28.24
CA ALA A 44 -68.21 118.65 27.49
C ALA A 44 -67.21 117.60 26.98
N ALA A 45 -66.03 118.03 26.50
CA ALA A 45 -64.97 117.10 26.06
C ALA A 45 -64.37 116.29 27.23
N LEU A 46 -64.24 116.89 28.42
CA LEU A 46 -63.82 116.17 29.63
C LEU A 46 -64.89 115.19 30.12
N ALA A 47 -66.17 115.53 29.97
CA ALA A 47 -67.27 114.62 30.29
C ALA A 47 -67.31 113.38 29.37
N GLU A 48 -66.89 113.50 28.11
CA GLU A 48 -66.76 112.36 27.18
C GLU A 48 -65.67 111.35 27.61
N ILE A 49 -64.61 111.81 28.28
CA ILE A 49 -63.48 110.96 28.73
C ILE A 49 -63.83 110.18 30.02
N GLY A 50 -64.92 110.54 30.69
CA GLY A 50 -65.58 109.71 31.71
C GLY A 50 -64.65 109.15 32.80
N ASP A 51 -64.87 107.88 33.15
CA ASP A 51 -64.29 107.21 34.33
C ASP A 51 -63.11 106.27 33.98
N LEU A 52 -62.37 106.57 32.93
CA LEU A 52 -61.25 105.74 32.43
C LEU A 52 -60.18 105.49 33.50
N ASP A 53 -59.91 106.49 34.35
CA ASP A 53 -58.97 106.38 35.46
C ASP A 53 -59.43 105.38 36.53
N ALA A 54 -60.74 105.28 36.79
CA ALA A 54 -61.26 104.27 37.71
C ALA A 54 -61.19 102.86 37.11
N ALA A 55 -61.46 102.71 35.81
CA ALA A 55 -61.30 101.43 35.12
C ALA A 55 -59.86 100.92 35.14
N LEU A 56 -58.87 101.81 34.98
CA LEU A 56 -57.45 101.46 35.09
C LEU A 56 -57.04 101.05 36.50
N ARG A 57 -57.56 101.74 37.54
CA ARG A 57 -57.32 101.36 38.94
C ARG A 57 -57.91 100.01 39.29
N ALA A 58 -59.16 99.74 38.86
CA ALA A 58 -59.81 98.45 39.08
C ALA A 58 -59.03 97.31 38.42
N ASN A 59 -58.49 97.53 37.22
CA ASN A 59 -57.69 96.54 36.52
C ASN A 59 -56.31 96.33 37.18
N ALA A 60 -55.69 97.39 37.69
CA ALA A 60 -54.44 97.29 38.44
C ALA A 60 -54.61 96.53 39.78
N GLU A 61 -55.72 96.76 40.49
CA GLU A 61 -56.06 95.99 41.70
C GLU A 61 -56.31 94.51 41.39
N ALA A 62 -57.06 94.20 40.32
CA ALA A 62 -57.28 92.82 39.90
C ALA A 62 -55.97 92.11 39.53
N LEU A 63 -55.05 92.81 38.86
CA LEU A 63 -53.75 92.26 38.49
C LEU A 63 -52.89 91.98 39.74
N SER A 64 -52.89 92.92 40.71
CA SER A 64 -52.18 92.75 41.98
C SER A 64 -52.74 91.60 42.82
N GLN A 65 -54.07 91.46 42.89
CA GLN A 65 -54.72 90.39 43.65
C GLN A 65 -54.41 88.99 43.09
N HIS A 66 -54.27 88.87 41.76
CA HIS A 66 -54.07 87.56 41.11
C HIS A 66 -52.61 87.23 40.80
N GLN A 67 -51.67 88.16 41.01
CA GLN A 67 -50.25 87.97 40.70
C GLN A 67 -49.63 86.77 41.43
N ALA A 68 -49.84 86.64 42.74
CA ALA A 68 -49.27 85.54 43.53
C ALA A 68 -49.78 84.16 43.09
N ALA A 69 -51.06 84.06 42.72
CA ALA A 69 -51.65 82.82 42.22
C ALA A 69 -51.08 82.46 40.84
N TYR A 70 -50.88 83.46 39.97
CA TYR A 70 -50.27 83.27 38.65
C TYR A 70 -48.80 82.82 38.73
N GLU A 71 -48.02 83.43 39.63
CA GLU A 71 -46.63 83.02 39.90
C GLU A 71 -46.54 81.59 40.43
N ALA A 72 -47.47 81.17 41.31
CA ALA A 72 -47.54 79.79 41.81
C ALA A 72 -47.84 78.78 40.69
N VAL A 73 -48.74 79.11 39.76
CA VAL A 73 -49.02 78.27 38.59
C VAL A 73 -47.79 78.13 37.70
N LEU A 74 -47.08 79.22 37.43
CA LEU A 74 -45.84 79.20 36.65
C LEU A 74 -44.75 78.35 37.30
N LEU A 75 -44.57 78.50 38.62
CA LEU A 75 -43.53 77.79 39.37
C LEU A 75 -43.77 76.27 39.40
N HIS A 76 -45.04 75.85 39.49
CA HIS A 76 -45.39 74.42 39.57
C HIS A 76 -45.79 73.78 38.25
N ARG A 77 -45.85 74.54 37.14
CA ARG A 77 -46.27 74.02 35.82
C ARG A 77 -45.45 72.83 35.34
N GLN A 78 -44.13 72.93 35.37
CA GLN A 78 -43.24 71.85 34.92
C GLN A 78 -43.34 70.60 35.81
N ALA A 79 -43.58 70.79 37.11
CA ALA A 79 -43.76 69.68 38.05
C ALA A 79 -45.10 68.96 37.82
N ALA A 80 -46.17 69.73 37.57
CA ALA A 80 -47.49 69.18 37.24
C ALA A 80 -47.48 68.43 35.90
N GLU A 81 -46.81 68.97 34.87
CA GLU A 81 -46.65 68.31 33.57
C GLU A 81 -45.91 66.96 33.67
N ARG A 82 -44.95 66.84 34.60
CA ARG A 82 -44.17 65.61 34.82
C ARG A 82 -44.79 64.63 35.82
N LEU A 83 -45.83 65.02 36.56
CA LEU A 83 -46.44 64.20 37.60
C LEU A 83 -46.98 62.88 37.03
N ALA A 84 -47.68 62.95 35.90
CA ALA A 84 -48.24 61.76 35.24
C ALA A 84 -47.13 60.78 34.82
N GLN A 85 -46.04 61.29 34.23
CA GLN A 85 -44.88 60.47 33.86
C GLN A 85 -44.24 59.82 35.09
N ARG A 86 -44.05 60.57 36.19
CA ARG A 86 -43.45 60.03 37.42
C ARG A 86 -44.32 58.98 38.10
N ILE A 87 -45.64 59.13 38.07
CA ILE A 87 -46.58 58.12 38.57
C ILE A 87 -46.50 56.86 37.71
N GLN A 88 -46.42 56.99 36.39
CA GLN A 88 -46.25 55.85 35.49
C GLN A 88 -44.91 55.13 35.73
N GLU A 89 -43.80 55.86 35.82
CA GLU A 89 -42.48 55.29 36.14
C GLU A 89 -42.50 54.56 37.50
N LEU A 90 -43.15 55.13 38.52
CA LEU A 90 -43.30 54.49 39.82
C LEU A 90 -44.06 53.16 39.70
N GLN A 91 -45.21 53.15 39.01
CA GLN A 91 -46.01 51.93 38.81
C GLN A 91 -45.23 50.86 38.02
N GLU A 92 -44.49 51.25 36.99
CA GLU A 92 -43.62 50.34 36.24
C GLU A 92 -42.51 49.75 37.13
N THR A 93 -41.90 50.56 37.99
CA THR A 93 -40.90 50.07 38.95
C THR A 93 -41.49 49.18 40.04
N GLU A 94 -42.68 49.50 40.56
CA GLU A 94 -43.36 48.70 41.59
C GLU A 94 -43.78 47.33 41.03
N THR A 95 -44.28 47.29 39.80
CA THR A 95 -44.61 46.03 39.13
C THR A 95 -43.37 45.19 38.81
N ALA A 96 -42.27 45.82 38.37
CA ALA A 96 -41.00 45.15 38.16
C ALA A 96 -40.41 44.59 39.47
N LEU A 97 -40.49 45.36 40.56
CA LEU A 97 -40.04 44.94 41.89
C LEU A 97 -40.85 43.73 42.39
N ALA A 98 -42.18 43.81 42.32
CA ALA A 98 -43.07 42.72 42.73
C ALA A 98 -42.79 41.42 41.94
N LYS A 99 -42.51 41.55 40.64
CA LYS A 99 -42.11 40.41 39.80
C LYS A 99 -40.78 39.81 40.24
N ALA A 100 -39.76 40.63 40.46
CA ALA A 100 -38.44 40.18 40.89
C ALA A 100 -38.48 39.52 42.29
N GLU A 101 -39.30 40.04 43.20
CA GLU A 101 -39.51 39.44 44.53
C GLU A 101 -40.18 38.07 44.43
N ALA A 102 -41.20 37.92 43.58
CA ALA A 102 -41.86 36.64 43.34
C ALA A 102 -40.88 35.61 42.74
N GLU A 103 -40.06 36.01 41.76
CA GLU A 103 -39.03 35.17 41.16
C GLU A 103 -37.97 34.73 42.19
N LEU A 104 -37.51 35.65 43.04
CA LEU A 104 -36.55 35.36 44.10
C LEU A 104 -37.11 34.33 45.10
N ILE A 105 -38.38 34.48 45.51
CA ILE A 105 -39.05 33.52 46.40
C ILE A 105 -39.15 32.15 45.73
N ALA A 106 -39.55 32.10 44.46
CA ALA A 106 -39.64 30.85 43.70
C ALA A 106 -38.27 30.16 43.59
N CYS A 107 -37.21 30.89 43.23
CA CYS A 107 -35.85 30.36 43.15
C CYS A 107 -35.34 29.87 44.51
N ARG A 108 -35.63 30.58 45.60
CA ARG A 108 -35.25 30.15 46.96
C ARG A 108 -35.96 28.86 47.36
N LYS A 109 -37.24 28.75 47.06
CA LYS A 109 -38.01 27.53 47.32
C LYS A 109 -37.47 26.35 46.52
N ALA A 110 -37.23 26.53 45.22
CA ALA A 110 -36.64 25.49 44.37
C ALA A 110 -35.25 25.06 44.85
N LEU A 111 -34.40 26.00 45.28
CA LEU A 111 -33.10 25.70 45.86
C LEU A 111 -33.24 24.88 47.16
N GLN A 112 -34.17 25.26 48.02
CA GLN A 112 -34.40 24.55 49.28
C GLN A 112 -34.91 23.12 49.06
N GLU A 113 -35.83 22.92 48.11
CA GLU A 113 -36.32 21.60 47.71
C GLU A 113 -35.18 20.74 47.14
N ALA A 114 -34.37 21.29 46.22
CA ALA A 114 -33.20 20.60 45.66
C ALA A 114 -32.16 20.25 46.73
N CYS A 115 -31.89 21.15 47.69
CA CYS A 115 -30.98 20.87 48.80
C CYS A 115 -31.53 19.83 49.78
N ALA A 116 -32.85 19.74 49.96
CA ALA A 116 -33.47 18.75 50.83
C ALA A 116 -33.42 17.34 50.23
N GLU A 117 -33.52 17.22 48.90
CA GLU A 117 -33.41 15.95 48.18
C GLU A 117 -31.95 15.52 47.95
N PHE A 118 -31.00 16.47 47.97
CA PHE A 118 -29.59 16.20 47.70
C PHE A 118 -28.88 15.55 48.91
N ASP A 119 -28.50 14.28 48.74
CA ASP A 119 -27.65 13.55 49.68
C ASP A 119 -26.18 13.66 49.24
N GLN A 120 -25.44 14.53 49.91
CA GLN A 120 -24.02 14.76 49.63
C GLN A 120 -23.18 13.50 49.85
N SER A 121 -23.42 12.74 50.93
CA SER A 121 -22.65 11.55 51.27
C SER A 121 -22.82 10.47 50.21
N ARG A 122 -24.07 10.23 49.77
CA ARG A 122 -24.35 9.27 48.71
C ARG A 122 -23.73 9.68 47.37
N TYR A 123 -23.73 10.98 47.04
CA TYR A 123 -23.06 11.47 45.83
C TYR A 123 -21.55 11.21 45.88
N GLU A 124 -20.90 11.53 47.01
CA GLU A 124 -19.47 11.30 47.20
C GLU A 124 -19.10 9.81 47.13
N GLU A 125 -19.90 8.92 47.72
CA GLU A 125 -19.75 7.46 47.60
C GLU A 125 -19.85 6.98 46.15
N VAL A 126 -20.87 7.42 45.41
CA VAL A 126 -21.06 7.04 44.00
C VAL A 126 -19.89 7.52 43.14
N VAL A 127 -19.39 8.74 43.38
CA VAL A 127 -18.22 9.27 42.66
C VAL A 127 -16.96 8.46 42.95
N LEU A 128 -16.76 8.03 44.20
CA LEU A 128 -15.62 7.16 44.55
C LEU A 128 -15.72 5.79 43.87
N VAL A 129 -16.90 5.18 43.86
CA VAL A 129 -17.14 3.90 43.18
C VAL A 129 -16.94 4.02 41.67
N ASP A 130 -17.47 5.06 41.02
CA ASP A 130 -17.28 5.31 39.59
C ASP A 130 -15.79 5.48 39.24
N ARG A 131 -15.02 6.22 40.07
CA ARG A 131 -13.57 6.35 39.89
C ARG A 131 -12.87 5.00 39.98
N GLY A 132 -13.18 4.19 40.99
CA GLY A 132 -12.61 2.85 41.15
C GLY A 132 -12.90 1.93 39.96
N LEU A 133 -14.15 1.89 39.50
CA LEU A 133 -14.56 1.11 38.34
C LEU A 133 -13.88 1.56 37.05
N ARG A 134 -13.69 2.88 36.85
CA ARG A 134 -12.97 3.41 35.68
C ARG A 134 -11.49 3.02 35.69
N GLU A 135 -10.84 3.02 36.85
CA GLU A 135 -9.46 2.56 36.98
C GLU A 135 -9.33 1.06 36.69
N GLU A 136 -10.23 0.23 37.22
CA GLU A 136 -10.27 -1.20 36.93
C GLU A 136 -10.52 -1.49 35.45
N LEU A 137 -11.48 -0.79 34.85
CA LEU A 137 -11.78 -0.88 33.42
C LEU A 137 -10.56 -0.49 32.57
N GLY A 138 -9.85 0.58 32.94
CA GLY A 138 -8.60 0.97 32.29
C GLY A 138 -7.52 -0.11 32.36
N LYS A 139 -7.33 -0.73 33.54
CA LYS A 139 -6.38 -1.84 33.72
C LYS A 139 -6.75 -3.06 32.89
N LEU A 140 -8.04 -3.42 32.85
CA LEU A 140 -8.55 -4.54 32.07
C LEU A 140 -8.37 -4.32 30.56
N ILE A 141 -8.68 -3.11 30.06
CA ILE A 141 -8.48 -2.76 28.65
C ILE A 141 -7.00 -2.88 28.27
N ALA A 142 -6.10 -2.29 29.06
CA ALA A 142 -4.66 -2.39 28.81
C ALA A 142 -4.16 -3.84 28.80
N THR A 143 -4.69 -4.68 29.71
CA THR A 143 -4.36 -6.11 29.76
C THR A 143 -4.86 -6.85 28.53
N ILE A 144 -6.10 -6.58 28.09
CA ILE A 144 -6.69 -7.17 26.89
C ILE A 144 -5.86 -6.82 25.65
N ASP A 145 -5.46 -5.56 25.50
CA ASP A 145 -4.69 -5.11 24.34
C ASP A 145 -3.29 -5.74 24.31
N LEU A 146 -2.64 -5.86 25.47
CA LEU A 146 -1.37 -6.57 25.60
C LEU A 146 -1.52 -8.05 25.18
N LEU A 147 -2.54 -8.74 25.69
CA LEU A 147 -2.78 -10.15 25.39
C LEU A 147 -3.13 -10.38 23.92
N ARG A 148 -3.92 -9.49 23.30
CA ARG A 148 -4.23 -9.54 21.87
C ARG A 148 -2.98 -9.38 21.01
N THR A 149 -2.09 -8.46 21.40
CA THR A 149 -0.81 -8.26 20.71
C THR A 149 0.08 -9.49 20.83
N ALA A 150 0.17 -10.08 22.02
CA ALA A 150 0.91 -11.32 22.25
C ALA A 150 0.33 -12.49 21.44
N GLN A 151 -0.99 -12.66 21.43
CA GLN A 151 -1.68 -13.69 20.65
C GLN A 151 -1.40 -13.55 19.15
N ALA A 152 -1.49 -12.34 18.59
CA ALA A 152 -1.20 -12.11 17.18
C ALA A 152 0.26 -12.46 16.82
N ASN A 153 1.21 -12.12 17.69
CA ASN A 153 2.61 -12.48 17.50
C ASN A 153 2.86 -13.99 17.56
N ASP A 154 2.20 -14.68 18.49
CA ASP A 154 2.33 -16.13 18.64
C ASP A 154 1.65 -16.86 17.48
N GLU A 155 0.49 -16.41 17.00
CA GLU A 155 -0.16 -16.94 15.80
C GLU A 155 0.72 -16.78 14.55
N ALA A 156 1.36 -15.63 14.37
CA ALA A 156 2.31 -15.41 13.29
C ALA A 156 3.51 -16.36 13.36
N ARG A 157 4.11 -16.52 14.55
CA ARG A 157 5.20 -17.48 14.78
C ARG A 157 4.77 -18.92 14.50
N LEU A 158 3.57 -19.29 14.90
CA LEU A 158 3.04 -20.63 14.75
C LEU A 158 2.82 -20.97 13.26
N THR A 159 2.37 -20.01 12.46
CA THR A 159 2.29 -20.17 11.00
C THR A 159 3.66 -20.44 10.38
N VAL A 160 4.69 -19.66 10.75
CA VAL A 160 6.07 -19.86 10.25
C VAL A 160 6.59 -21.24 10.65
N LEU A 161 6.41 -21.65 11.91
CA LEU A 161 6.85 -22.95 12.40
C LEU A 161 6.14 -24.12 11.70
N ARG A 162 4.84 -23.99 11.41
CA ARG A 162 4.08 -25.00 10.63
C ARG A 162 4.61 -25.13 9.21
N GLN A 163 4.94 -24.02 8.56
CA GLN A 163 5.54 -24.04 7.23
C GLN A 163 6.90 -24.75 7.25
N ALA A 164 7.79 -24.38 8.18
CA ALA A 164 9.09 -25.03 8.33
C ALA A 164 8.97 -26.54 8.62
N GLN A 165 7.97 -26.95 9.42
CA GLN A 165 7.69 -28.35 9.69
C GLN A 165 7.27 -29.11 8.43
N ALA A 166 6.42 -28.51 7.59
CA ALA A 166 5.99 -29.11 6.32
C ALA A 166 7.17 -29.28 5.35
N GLU A 167 8.01 -28.25 5.23
CA GLU A 167 9.24 -28.29 4.41
C GLU A 167 10.20 -29.38 4.91
N HIS A 168 10.41 -29.48 6.22
CA HIS A 168 11.26 -30.51 6.81
C HIS A 168 10.77 -31.93 6.50
N ARG A 169 9.46 -32.18 6.64
CA ARG A 169 8.85 -33.48 6.30
C ARG A 169 9.00 -33.83 4.83
N ALA A 170 8.85 -32.85 3.93
CA ALA A 170 9.04 -33.05 2.49
C ALA A 170 10.50 -33.42 2.17
N LEU A 171 11.47 -32.70 2.76
CA LEU A 171 12.90 -32.98 2.60
C LEU A 171 13.28 -34.35 3.17
N GLU A 172 12.72 -34.72 4.32
CA GLU A 172 12.97 -36.03 4.92
C GLU A 172 12.46 -37.17 4.04
N THR A 173 11.26 -37.02 3.47
CA THR A 173 10.69 -37.97 2.52
C THR A 173 11.58 -38.11 1.29
N ARG A 174 12.08 -36.98 0.74
CA ARG A 174 13.00 -36.99 -0.40
C ARG A 174 14.33 -37.66 -0.07
N ARG A 175 14.91 -37.37 1.10
CA ARG A 175 16.14 -38.01 1.59
C ARG A 175 15.96 -39.53 1.67
N ASN A 176 14.88 -39.99 2.28
CA ASN A 176 14.63 -41.43 2.46
C ASN A 176 14.46 -42.14 1.11
N ARG A 177 13.83 -41.49 0.12
CA ARG A 177 13.76 -42.02 -1.25
C ARG A 177 15.15 -42.13 -1.89
N LEU A 178 15.97 -41.07 -1.82
CA LEU A 178 17.32 -41.07 -2.39
C LEU A 178 18.23 -42.12 -1.74
N LEU A 179 18.08 -42.36 -0.43
CA LEU A 179 18.81 -43.44 0.26
C LEU A 179 18.44 -44.82 -0.27
N ARG A 180 17.15 -45.08 -0.50
CA ARG A 180 16.70 -46.35 -1.12
C ARG A 180 17.22 -46.51 -2.55
N GLU A 181 17.20 -45.44 -3.34
CA GLU A 181 17.75 -45.45 -4.72
C GLU A 181 19.26 -45.73 -4.69
N LYS A 182 20.01 -45.11 -3.77
CA LYS A 182 21.44 -45.35 -3.57
C LYS A 182 21.71 -46.82 -3.18
N GLU A 183 20.99 -47.35 -2.20
CA GLU A 183 21.14 -48.72 -1.73
C GLU A 183 20.85 -49.74 -2.85
N ALA A 184 19.80 -49.51 -3.64
CA ALA A 184 19.50 -50.33 -4.81
C ALA A 184 20.66 -50.33 -5.83
N LEU A 185 21.25 -49.17 -6.11
CA LEU A 185 22.40 -49.06 -7.02
C LEU A 185 23.65 -49.76 -6.47
N GLU A 186 23.90 -49.67 -5.16
CA GLU A 186 25.00 -50.36 -4.50
C GLU A 186 24.82 -51.88 -4.60
N ASN A 187 23.60 -52.38 -4.39
CA ASN A 187 23.26 -53.79 -4.54
C ASN A 187 23.44 -54.28 -6.00
N ILE A 188 22.96 -53.51 -6.98
CA ILE A 188 23.15 -53.83 -8.41
C ILE A 188 24.65 -53.88 -8.76
N ARG A 189 25.42 -52.88 -8.30
CA ARG A 189 26.87 -52.84 -8.54
C ARG A 189 27.57 -54.05 -7.93
N ALA A 190 27.20 -54.42 -6.71
CA ALA A 190 27.74 -55.60 -6.04
C ALA A 190 27.41 -56.88 -6.82
N ALA A 191 26.17 -57.03 -7.26
CA ALA A 191 25.73 -58.17 -8.07
C ALA A 191 26.49 -58.28 -9.39
N ILE A 192 26.67 -57.19 -10.13
CA ILE A 192 27.45 -57.17 -11.38
C ILE A 192 28.91 -57.56 -11.11
N LYS A 193 29.52 -57.03 -10.04
CA LYS A 193 30.90 -57.36 -9.67
C LYS A 193 31.06 -58.84 -9.30
N GLN A 194 30.09 -59.40 -8.59
CA GLN A 194 30.07 -60.82 -8.24
C GLN A 194 29.80 -61.72 -9.45
N ALA A 195 29.03 -61.24 -10.43
CA ALA A 195 28.75 -61.96 -11.68
C ALA A 195 29.96 -62.00 -12.63
N GLY A 196 30.85 -60.99 -12.58
CA GLY A 196 32.00 -60.87 -13.48
C GLY A 196 32.82 -62.16 -13.67
N PRO A 197 33.29 -62.83 -12.61
CA PRO A 197 34.03 -64.09 -12.73
C PRO A 197 33.25 -65.20 -13.45
N PHE A 198 31.97 -65.37 -13.14
CA PHE A 198 31.12 -66.40 -13.76
C PHE A 198 30.86 -66.10 -15.25
N VAL A 199 30.69 -64.82 -15.60
CA VAL A 199 30.55 -64.39 -17.00
C VAL A 199 31.85 -64.66 -17.76
N THR A 200 33.00 -64.30 -17.20
CA THR A 200 34.31 -64.59 -17.80
C THR A 200 34.53 -66.09 -17.98
N GLU A 201 34.22 -66.90 -16.97
CA GLU A 201 34.33 -68.37 -17.05
C GLU A 201 33.43 -68.95 -18.15
N ALA A 202 32.19 -68.45 -18.28
CA ALA A 202 31.28 -68.86 -19.34
C ALA A 202 31.82 -68.51 -20.74
N ILE A 203 32.37 -67.30 -20.93
CA ILE A 203 32.98 -66.87 -22.19
C ILE A 203 34.22 -67.71 -22.51
N VAL A 204 35.11 -67.92 -21.54
CA VAL A 204 36.32 -68.76 -21.72
C VAL A 204 35.92 -70.18 -22.11
N ARG A 205 34.91 -70.76 -21.48
CA ARG A 205 34.37 -72.07 -21.84
C ARG A 205 33.84 -72.10 -23.27
N GLN A 206 33.03 -71.11 -23.65
CA GLN A 206 32.46 -71.00 -25.00
C GLN A 206 33.57 -70.91 -26.07
N VAL A 207 34.57 -70.06 -25.86
CA VAL A 207 35.73 -69.95 -26.76
C VAL A 207 36.55 -71.24 -26.77
N SER A 208 36.75 -71.89 -25.62
CA SER A 208 37.49 -73.16 -25.54
C SER A 208 36.79 -74.26 -26.33
N GLU A 209 35.46 -74.37 -26.26
CA GLU A 209 34.68 -75.35 -27.01
C GLU A 209 34.79 -75.11 -28.52
N ALA A 210 34.63 -73.86 -28.95
CA ALA A 210 34.80 -73.48 -30.36
C ALA A 210 36.24 -73.74 -30.85
N ALA A 211 37.25 -73.43 -30.04
CA ALA A 211 38.66 -73.68 -30.37
C ALA A 211 38.96 -75.17 -30.47
N ALA A 212 38.37 -76.00 -29.60
CA ALA A 212 38.51 -77.46 -29.67
C ALA A 212 37.95 -78.03 -30.97
N THR A 213 36.77 -77.55 -31.40
CA THR A 213 36.18 -77.95 -32.69
C THR A 213 37.07 -77.54 -33.87
N ILE A 214 37.49 -76.28 -33.93
CA ILE A 214 38.34 -75.79 -35.02
C ILE A 214 39.67 -76.55 -35.04
N PHE A 215 40.29 -76.81 -33.89
CA PHE A 215 41.55 -77.55 -33.82
C PHE A 215 41.40 -79.00 -34.32
N GLY A 216 40.31 -79.69 -33.96
CA GLY A 216 40.04 -81.05 -34.45
C GLY A 216 39.85 -81.10 -35.96
N GLU A 217 39.20 -80.09 -36.54
CA GLU A 217 39.07 -79.93 -38.00
C GLU A 217 40.43 -79.68 -38.66
N LEU A 218 41.26 -78.79 -38.10
CA LEU A 218 42.59 -78.45 -38.63
C LEU A 218 43.58 -79.63 -38.61
N MET A 219 43.46 -80.52 -37.63
CA MET A 219 44.36 -81.67 -37.47
C MET A 219 43.82 -82.96 -38.07
N GLU A 220 42.56 -82.98 -38.51
CA GLU A 220 41.82 -84.18 -38.92
C GLU A 220 41.86 -85.33 -37.87
N ASP A 221 42.17 -84.99 -36.61
CA ASP A 221 42.38 -85.92 -35.51
C ASP A 221 41.58 -85.47 -34.29
N HIS A 222 40.40 -86.08 -34.13
CA HIS A 222 39.46 -85.77 -33.06
C HIS A 222 39.80 -86.47 -31.74
N SER A 223 40.87 -87.28 -31.69
CA SER A 223 41.36 -87.87 -30.44
C SER A 223 42.11 -86.85 -29.56
N ARG A 224 42.44 -85.69 -30.13
CA ARG A 224 43.14 -84.59 -29.45
C ARG A 224 42.15 -83.46 -29.18
N VAL A 225 42.06 -83.06 -27.92
CA VAL A 225 41.16 -81.99 -27.50
C VAL A 225 41.97 -80.81 -27.00
N LEU A 226 41.81 -79.68 -27.68
CA LEU A 226 42.38 -78.41 -27.24
C LEU A 226 41.53 -77.83 -26.10
N THR A 227 42.18 -77.37 -25.04
CA THR A 227 41.51 -76.71 -23.92
C THR A 227 42.14 -75.35 -23.68
N TRP A 228 41.29 -74.34 -23.46
CA TRP A 228 41.70 -73.01 -23.05
C TRP A 228 41.18 -72.76 -21.64
N GLY A 229 42.12 -72.75 -20.68
CA GLY A 229 41.80 -72.64 -19.26
C GLY A 229 41.39 -71.24 -18.83
N THR A 230 40.85 -71.14 -17.62
CA THR A 230 40.56 -69.86 -16.94
C THR A 230 41.83 -69.06 -16.60
N ASP A 231 42.99 -69.71 -16.62
CA ASP A 231 44.33 -69.10 -16.58
C ASP A 231 44.79 -68.57 -17.96
N TYR A 232 43.92 -68.63 -18.96
CA TYR A 232 44.20 -68.33 -20.37
C TYR A 232 45.28 -69.20 -21.00
N GLY A 233 45.67 -70.29 -20.32
CA GLY A 233 46.62 -71.27 -20.81
C GLY A 233 45.99 -72.18 -21.86
N VAL A 234 46.69 -72.38 -22.97
CA VAL A 234 46.31 -73.36 -23.99
C VAL A 234 46.97 -74.70 -23.67
N ARG A 235 46.16 -75.74 -23.58
CA ARG A 235 46.59 -77.11 -23.25
C ARG A 235 45.98 -78.09 -24.25
N LEU A 236 46.68 -79.19 -24.50
CA LEU A 236 46.24 -80.23 -25.41
C LEU A 236 46.12 -81.54 -24.64
N MET A 237 44.93 -82.12 -24.64
CA MET A 237 44.68 -83.44 -24.09
C MET A 237 44.79 -84.49 -25.20
N THR A 238 45.62 -85.51 -25.00
CA THR A 238 45.79 -86.61 -25.95
C THR A 238 45.91 -87.91 -25.17
N ASN A 239 45.03 -88.87 -25.44
CA ASN A 239 45.01 -90.17 -24.76
C ASN A 239 45.03 -90.07 -23.22
N GLY A 240 44.33 -89.08 -22.66
CA GLY A 240 44.26 -88.83 -21.21
C GLY A 240 45.47 -88.10 -20.61
N MET A 241 46.48 -87.74 -21.40
CA MET A 241 47.64 -86.95 -20.96
C MET A 241 47.49 -85.50 -21.39
N GLU A 242 47.67 -84.57 -20.46
CA GLU A 242 47.65 -83.12 -20.73
C GLU A 242 49.06 -82.61 -21.02
N ARG A 243 49.19 -81.84 -22.12
CA ARG A 243 50.44 -81.19 -22.53
C ARG A 243 50.20 -79.69 -22.63
N ASN A 244 51.07 -78.91 -22.00
CA ASN A 244 51.01 -77.45 -22.08
C ASN A 244 51.47 -76.98 -23.47
N PHE A 245 51.05 -75.78 -23.90
CA PHE A 245 51.40 -75.20 -25.21
C PHE A 245 52.89 -75.31 -25.57
N ARG A 246 53.79 -75.05 -24.60
CA ARG A 246 55.26 -75.13 -24.82
C ARG A 246 55.79 -76.53 -25.09
N GLN A 247 55.04 -77.57 -24.74
CA GLN A 247 55.40 -78.98 -24.93
C GLN A 247 54.85 -79.55 -26.25
N LEU A 248 54.06 -78.77 -26.97
CA LEU A 248 53.50 -79.15 -28.27
C LEU A 248 54.57 -79.05 -29.37
N SER A 249 54.43 -79.86 -30.42
CA SER A 249 55.24 -79.74 -31.63
C SER A 249 54.95 -78.41 -32.35
N GLY A 250 55.85 -77.94 -33.22
CA GLY A 250 55.68 -76.66 -33.92
C GLY A 250 54.38 -76.56 -34.75
N GLY A 251 53.96 -77.66 -35.37
CA GLY A 251 52.68 -77.73 -36.09
C GLY A 251 51.45 -77.72 -35.17
N GLU A 252 51.53 -78.41 -34.03
CA GLU A 252 50.50 -78.36 -32.98
C GLU A 252 50.38 -76.97 -32.36
N GLN A 253 51.50 -76.28 -32.12
CA GLN A 253 51.50 -74.91 -31.62
C GLN A 253 50.84 -73.94 -32.59
N MET A 254 51.18 -74.03 -33.88
CA MET A 254 50.59 -73.20 -34.93
C MET A 254 49.07 -73.40 -35.03
N SER A 255 48.64 -74.65 -35.11
CA SER A 255 47.21 -74.99 -35.27
C SER A 255 46.41 -74.63 -34.02
N ALA A 256 46.97 -74.85 -32.82
CA ALA A 256 46.34 -74.46 -31.56
C ALA A 256 46.19 -72.93 -31.45
N ALA A 257 47.23 -72.17 -31.81
CA ALA A 257 47.17 -70.71 -31.81
C ALA A 257 46.16 -70.17 -32.84
N LEU A 258 46.10 -70.78 -34.02
CA LEU A 258 45.14 -70.44 -35.06
C LEU A 258 43.71 -70.72 -34.61
N ALA A 259 43.45 -71.92 -34.06
CA ALA A 259 42.14 -72.33 -33.59
C ALA A 259 41.60 -71.41 -32.47
N VAL A 260 42.43 -71.06 -31.49
CA VAL A 260 42.04 -70.13 -30.41
C VAL A 260 41.74 -68.74 -30.97
N ARG A 261 42.55 -68.21 -31.88
CA ARG A 261 42.30 -66.89 -32.48
C ARG A 261 41.01 -66.86 -33.29
N LEU A 262 40.75 -67.91 -34.07
CA LEU A 262 39.53 -68.02 -34.86
C LEU A 262 38.29 -68.18 -33.97
N ALA A 263 38.38 -69.00 -32.92
CA ALA A 263 37.34 -69.11 -31.92
C ALA A 263 37.05 -67.78 -31.23
N LEU A 264 38.09 -67.00 -30.89
CA LEU A 264 37.91 -65.67 -30.33
C LEU A 264 37.19 -64.73 -31.31
N VAL A 265 37.59 -64.70 -32.58
CA VAL A 265 36.91 -63.86 -33.58
C VAL A 265 35.44 -64.29 -33.73
N ARG A 266 35.17 -65.58 -33.81
CA ARG A 266 33.82 -66.13 -33.99
C ARG A 266 32.90 -65.90 -32.78
N GLU A 267 33.40 -66.10 -31.57
CA GLU A 267 32.57 -66.07 -30.36
C GLU A 267 32.52 -64.66 -29.72
N MET A 268 33.55 -63.83 -29.91
CA MET A 268 33.61 -62.48 -29.34
C MET A 268 33.19 -61.38 -30.31
N SER A 269 32.97 -61.71 -31.59
CA SER A 269 32.53 -60.75 -32.58
C SER A 269 31.33 -61.28 -33.37
N ASN A 270 30.45 -60.38 -33.79
CA ASN A 270 29.39 -60.72 -34.75
C ASN A 270 29.91 -60.78 -36.20
N LEU A 271 31.23 -60.85 -36.39
CA LEU A 271 31.90 -60.80 -37.69
C LEU A 271 32.49 -62.17 -38.02
N ASN A 272 31.83 -62.89 -38.91
CA ASN A 272 32.32 -64.16 -39.46
C ASN A 272 33.30 -63.93 -40.62
N ILE A 273 34.15 -62.90 -40.55
CA ILE A 273 35.13 -62.55 -41.59
C ILE A 273 36.51 -62.46 -40.94
N ALA A 274 37.53 -63.07 -41.57
CA ALA A 274 38.91 -62.99 -41.09
C ALA A 274 39.89 -62.65 -42.21
N PHE A 275 40.91 -61.86 -41.85
CA PHE A 275 42.05 -61.52 -42.70
C PHE A 275 43.31 -62.16 -42.12
N PHE A 276 44.00 -62.94 -42.95
CA PHE A 276 45.30 -63.51 -42.66
C PHE A 276 46.35 -62.76 -43.46
N ASP A 277 47.08 -61.87 -42.80
CA ASP A 277 48.16 -61.11 -43.43
C ASP A 277 49.49 -61.84 -43.26
N GLU A 278 50.08 -62.24 -44.38
CA GLU A 278 51.30 -63.05 -44.51
C GLU A 278 51.37 -64.24 -43.54
N PRO A 279 50.37 -65.16 -43.56
CA PRO A 279 50.30 -66.25 -42.58
C PRO A 279 51.45 -67.26 -42.71
N THR A 280 52.13 -67.28 -43.86
CA THR A 280 53.28 -68.15 -44.18
C THR A 280 54.63 -67.60 -43.71
N ALA A 281 54.67 -66.40 -43.12
CA ALA A 281 55.91 -65.78 -42.66
C ALA A 281 56.65 -66.68 -41.65
N ASN A 282 57.96 -66.87 -41.86
CA ASN A 282 58.84 -67.70 -41.03
C ASN A 282 58.53 -69.22 -41.03
N LEU A 283 57.84 -69.73 -42.07
CA LEU A 283 57.57 -71.16 -42.24
C LEU A 283 58.37 -71.80 -43.37
N ASP A 284 58.85 -73.02 -43.13
CA ASP A 284 59.41 -73.88 -44.19
C ASP A 284 58.32 -74.32 -45.19
N SER A 285 58.72 -74.82 -46.36
CA SER A 285 57.79 -75.17 -47.44
C SER A 285 56.71 -76.18 -47.00
N ALA A 286 57.09 -77.19 -46.22
CA ALA A 286 56.16 -78.20 -45.71
C ALA A 286 55.13 -77.60 -44.74
N ARG A 287 55.54 -76.68 -43.86
CA ARG A 287 54.63 -75.97 -42.94
C ARG A 287 53.71 -74.98 -43.66
N ARG A 288 54.18 -74.35 -44.75
CA ARG A 288 53.35 -73.46 -45.57
C ARG A 288 52.21 -74.21 -46.26
N GLU A 289 52.51 -75.35 -46.88
CA GLU A 289 51.49 -76.23 -47.49
C GLU A 289 50.49 -76.73 -46.45
N ALA A 290 50.97 -77.15 -45.28
CA ALA A 290 50.11 -77.57 -44.17
C ALA A 290 49.18 -76.44 -43.70
N LEU A 291 49.69 -75.23 -43.54
CA LEU A 291 48.89 -74.07 -43.15
C LEU A 291 47.84 -73.69 -44.20
N ALA A 292 48.19 -73.82 -45.49
CA ALA A 292 47.26 -73.56 -46.59
C ALA A 292 46.07 -74.52 -46.59
N GLN A 293 46.33 -75.82 -46.41
CA GLN A 293 45.27 -76.82 -46.27
C GLN A 293 44.43 -76.57 -45.02
N GLN A 294 45.09 -76.26 -43.91
CA GLN A 294 44.44 -75.97 -42.62
C GLN A 294 43.47 -74.80 -42.71
N ILE A 295 43.88 -73.65 -43.24
CA ILE A 295 43.03 -72.46 -43.38
C ILE A 295 41.80 -72.75 -44.25
N MET A 296 41.93 -73.58 -45.29
CA MET A 296 40.81 -73.95 -46.15
C MET A 296 39.78 -74.87 -45.49
N THR A 297 40.19 -75.65 -44.51
CA THR A 297 39.30 -76.58 -43.78
C THR A 297 38.50 -75.86 -42.68
N VAL A 298 38.89 -74.65 -42.28
CA VAL A 298 38.20 -73.87 -41.24
C VAL A 298 36.76 -73.56 -41.66
N ARG A 299 35.79 -74.06 -40.89
CA ARG A 299 34.37 -73.78 -41.09
C ARG A 299 33.84 -72.72 -40.12
N GLY A 300 32.71 -72.12 -40.46
CA GLY A 300 32.01 -71.15 -39.60
C GLY A 300 32.37 -69.69 -39.85
N PHE A 301 33.21 -69.41 -40.85
CA PHE A 301 33.42 -68.06 -41.39
C PHE A 301 32.66 -67.91 -42.72
N ASN A 302 32.07 -66.74 -42.93
CA ASN A 302 31.39 -66.38 -44.18
C ASN A 302 32.42 -66.04 -45.28
N GLN A 303 33.55 -65.42 -44.90
CA GLN A 303 34.60 -65.02 -45.83
C GLN A 303 35.96 -65.05 -45.13
N LEU A 304 36.94 -65.65 -45.79
CA LEU A 304 38.34 -65.60 -45.38
C LEU A 304 39.13 -64.87 -46.45
N PHE A 305 40.03 -63.98 -46.03
CA PHE A 305 41.00 -63.31 -46.88
C PHE A 305 42.39 -63.77 -46.48
N VAL A 306 43.19 -64.23 -47.43
CA VAL A 306 44.60 -64.53 -47.23
C VAL A 306 45.40 -63.57 -48.10
N ILE A 307 46.30 -62.82 -47.48
CA ILE A 307 47.22 -61.91 -48.14
C ILE A 307 48.59 -62.55 -48.02
N SER A 308 49.19 -62.94 -49.14
CA SER A 308 50.55 -63.49 -49.14
C SER A 308 51.27 -63.21 -50.44
N HIS A 309 52.61 -63.12 -50.36
CA HIS A 309 53.52 -63.14 -51.49
C HIS A 309 53.88 -64.57 -51.94
N ASP A 310 53.32 -65.60 -51.29
CA ASP A 310 53.62 -67.01 -51.53
C ASP A 310 52.54 -67.69 -52.39
N ASP A 311 52.99 -68.45 -53.39
CA ASP A 311 52.10 -69.13 -54.35
C ASP A 311 51.38 -70.37 -53.75
N THR A 312 51.74 -70.80 -52.54
CA THR A 312 51.17 -71.99 -51.87
C THR A 312 49.65 -71.92 -51.66
N PHE A 313 49.06 -70.74 -51.56
CA PHE A 313 47.61 -70.59 -51.43
C PHE A 313 46.86 -70.52 -52.77
N GLU A 314 47.55 -70.24 -53.89
CA GLU A 314 46.89 -70.03 -55.18
C GLU A 314 46.05 -71.23 -55.61
N GLN A 315 46.51 -72.45 -55.31
CA GLN A 315 45.82 -73.70 -55.67
C GLN A 315 44.62 -74.02 -54.76
N ALA A 316 44.57 -73.41 -53.58
CA ALA A 316 43.61 -73.74 -52.53
C ALA A 316 42.46 -72.71 -52.43
N THR A 317 42.68 -71.48 -52.90
CA THR A 317 41.70 -70.38 -52.82
C THR A 317 40.68 -70.40 -53.96
N GLN A 318 39.45 -70.00 -53.66
CA GLN A 318 38.34 -69.92 -54.65
C GLN A 318 38.49 -68.73 -55.62
N ASN A 319 38.87 -67.57 -55.07
CA ASN A 319 39.10 -66.33 -55.82
C ASN A 319 40.51 -65.83 -55.51
N LEU A 320 41.25 -65.43 -56.54
CA LEU A 320 42.63 -64.96 -56.43
C LEU A 320 42.74 -63.55 -57.01
N ILE A 321 43.19 -62.61 -56.17
CA ILE A 321 43.41 -61.21 -56.55
C ILE A 321 44.92 -60.97 -56.58
N ARG A 322 45.47 -60.64 -57.74
CA ARG A 322 46.89 -60.37 -57.92
C ARG A 322 47.16 -58.87 -57.86
N VAL A 323 48.14 -58.49 -57.06
CA VAL A 323 48.57 -57.09 -56.92
C VAL A 323 49.96 -56.94 -57.55
N LYS A 324 50.06 -56.17 -58.63
CA LYS A 324 51.31 -55.91 -59.35
C LYS A 324 51.73 -54.45 -59.23
N ARG A 325 53.01 -54.18 -59.05
CA ARG A 325 53.56 -52.83 -59.03
C ARG A 325 54.28 -52.55 -60.36
N HIS A 326 53.89 -51.48 -61.05
CA HIS A 326 54.56 -51.01 -62.26
C HIS A 326 54.98 -49.54 -62.05
N GLY A 327 56.26 -49.31 -61.74
CA GLY A 327 56.78 -48.01 -61.33
C GLY A 327 56.23 -47.55 -59.98
N ASP A 328 55.64 -46.35 -59.94
CA ASP A 328 54.98 -45.78 -58.75
C ASP A 328 53.47 -46.10 -58.67
N THR A 329 52.94 -46.86 -59.62
CA THR A 329 51.53 -47.27 -59.66
C THR A 329 51.35 -48.76 -59.36
N THR A 330 50.34 -49.06 -58.55
CA THR A 330 49.94 -50.44 -58.19
C THR A 330 48.64 -50.79 -58.92
N PHE A 331 48.65 -51.93 -59.61
CA PHE A 331 47.52 -52.48 -60.36
C PHE A 331 46.99 -53.72 -59.65
N VAL A 332 45.68 -53.89 -59.67
CA VAL A 332 44.99 -55.08 -59.15
C VAL A 332 44.39 -55.80 -60.34
N GLU A 333 44.79 -57.04 -60.55
CA GLU A 333 44.30 -57.94 -61.59
C GLU A 333 43.52 -59.08 -60.94
N ASP A 334 42.32 -59.36 -61.42
CA ASP A 334 41.60 -60.58 -61.04
C ASP A 334 42.20 -61.75 -61.82
N ALA A 335 42.53 -62.86 -61.14
CA ALA A 335 43.11 -64.02 -61.80
C ALA A 335 42.07 -64.83 -62.59
N HIS A 336 40.77 -64.55 -62.40
CA HIS A 336 39.69 -65.14 -63.19
C HIS A 336 39.17 -64.16 -64.25
N ALA A 337 39.77 -64.23 -65.45
CA ALA A 337 39.19 -63.76 -66.72
C ALA A 337 39.16 -64.90 -67.73
#